data_AF-B4QNE1-F1
#
_entry.id   AF-B4QNE1-F1
#
_cell.length_a   1.000
_cell.length_b   1.000
_cell.length_c   1.000
_cell.angle_alpha   90.00
_cell.angle_beta   90.00
_cell.angle_gamma   90.00
#
_symmetry.space_group_name_H-M   'P 1'
#
loop_
_entity.id
_entity.type
_entity.pdbx_description
1 polymer ?
#
loop_
_entity_poly.entity_id
_entity_poly.type
_entity_poly.pdbx_seq_one_letter_code
_entity_poly.pdbx_strand_id
1 'polypeptide(L)'
;MIHVGENSWNLRIFITDLALEKTMRVRGDQHIGGIMLQLVDPENPKDWSDHALWWPARNVWLTRTKLTLDQCGVQADSLLHFTPMHKILRVQLPDLRYLDCRVDYSVKTFSAVVNLCKQLDIRYPEELSLCKPLEAEHLKRNFAQVPHQKRVPIAEPDGTTYLQPAADTNSFVPISTSFHGEGGSTGSLDKPSAPGSFFCAPLSPHNHRARSPVRSASPFPGTWKQSQLGYATYDSSSSSLGDFQENLASSPPTPCADVRALQLRPKSLVEKARLNVGWLDSSLSIMEQGIREYDTLCLRFKYFTFFDLNPKCDQVRINQLYEQAKWSVLNEELDCTEEESLMFAALQFQVNHHVDHTPQGAAVDSGIETSSQENDNEDEIDSALKELQITLEGPDYGGDSRNITRIPELSDYLRYLKPQRFTLRGYKRYYFTYRDLHLHLFKNAEESRRVAPVISINLRGCEVTPDVNLSQGKYAIRLEVSPDGGHGTNSEVWVRCENEQQYAKWMAACRLAAKGRSLADSSYESEVDSILSLLQMQRPAHGVHVNIDPRAVREAVDYLSPKIVRTLVPTRQSSGSSKHMPTFGS
;
A
#
# COMPACT_ATOMS: atom_id res chain seq x y z
N MET A 1 -37.06 -35.39 -42.95
CA MET A 1 -35.77 -35.25 -42.25
C MET A 1 -35.36 -33.79 -42.41
N ILE A 2 -35.71 -32.94 -41.45
CA ILE A 2 -35.42 -31.51 -41.51
C ILE A 2 -33.98 -31.38 -41.01
N HIS A 3 -33.06 -30.93 -41.87
CA HIS A 3 -31.73 -30.53 -41.44
C HIS A 3 -31.89 -29.37 -40.45
N VAL A 4 -31.81 -29.68 -39.16
CA VAL A 4 -31.64 -28.67 -38.10
C VAL A 4 -30.27 -28.05 -38.38
N GLY A 5 -30.29 -26.83 -38.92
CA GLY A 5 -29.07 -26.06 -39.19
C GLY A 5 -28.22 -26.00 -37.94
N GLU A 6 -26.90 -26.06 -38.12
CA GLU A 6 -25.92 -25.97 -37.04
C GLU A 6 -26.25 -24.75 -36.16
N ASN A 7 -26.68 -24.97 -34.90
CA ASN A 7 -27.01 -23.96 -33.88
C ASN A 7 -25.77 -23.13 -33.49
N SER A 8 -25.26 -22.38 -34.46
CA SER A 8 -24.02 -21.62 -34.40
C SER A 8 -24.27 -20.22 -34.93
N TRP A 9 -23.61 -19.25 -34.33
CA TRP A 9 -23.79 -17.84 -34.63
C TRP A 9 -22.44 -17.12 -34.50
N ASN A 10 -22.35 -15.91 -35.06
CA ASN A 10 -21.12 -15.13 -35.07
C ASN A 10 -21.06 -14.24 -33.82
N LEU A 11 -20.06 -14.45 -32.97
CA LEU A 11 -19.77 -13.61 -31.82
C LEU A 11 -18.72 -12.58 -32.19
N ARG A 12 -19.01 -11.31 -31.87
CA ARG A 12 -18.08 -10.18 -32.05
C ARG A 12 -17.30 -9.94 -30.77
N ILE A 13 -15.97 -9.94 -30.87
CA ILE A 13 -15.07 -9.72 -29.74
C ILE A 13 -14.05 -8.65 -30.11
N PHE A 14 -14.05 -7.56 -29.35
CA PHE A 14 -13.10 -6.46 -29.49
C PHE A 14 -11.89 -6.66 -28.56
N ILE A 15 -10.70 -6.83 -29.12
CA ILE A 15 -9.45 -6.97 -28.38
C ILE A 15 -8.88 -5.58 -28.13
N THR A 16 -9.02 -5.09 -26.89
CA THR A 16 -8.73 -3.69 -26.55
C THR A 16 -7.27 -3.29 -26.81
N ASP A 17 -6.28 -4.11 -26.41
CA ASP A 17 -4.86 -3.79 -26.59
C ASP A 17 -4.41 -3.71 -28.05
N LEU A 18 -5.08 -4.45 -28.94
CA LEU A 18 -4.75 -4.51 -30.36
C LEU A 18 -5.65 -3.58 -31.20
N ALA A 19 -6.63 -2.93 -30.56
CA ALA A 19 -7.70 -2.19 -31.22
C ALA A 19 -8.33 -2.97 -32.39
N LEU A 20 -8.51 -4.28 -32.22
CA LEU A 20 -8.91 -5.21 -33.28
C LEU A 20 -10.22 -5.90 -32.92
N GLU A 21 -11.17 -5.91 -33.85
CA GLU A 21 -12.38 -6.73 -33.75
C GLU A 21 -12.18 -8.09 -34.43
N LYS A 22 -12.46 -9.17 -33.70
CA LYS A 22 -12.45 -10.54 -34.20
C LYS A 22 -13.88 -11.07 -34.16
N THR A 23 -14.33 -11.61 -35.30
CA THR A 23 -15.60 -12.35 -35.37
C THR A 23 -15.30 -13.84 -35.43
N MET A 24 -15.99 -14.62 -34.60
CA MET A 24 -15.84 -16.09 -34.59
C MET A 24 -17.18 -16.79 -34.51
N ARG A 25 -17.25 -17.96 -35.14
CA ARG A 25 -18.45 -18.80 -35.15
C ARG A 25 -18.49 -19.66 -33.90
N VAL A 26 -19.45 -19.40 -33.02
CA VAL A 26 -19.61 -20.04 -31.71
C VAL A 26 -20.93 -20.78 -31.61
N ARG A 27 -21.10 -21.59 -30.56
CA ARG A 27 -22.36 -22.23 -30.16
C ARG A 27 -22.66 -21.89 -28.70
N GLY A 28 -23.94 -21.86 -28.32
CA GLY A 28 -24.37 -21.51 -26.96
C GLY A 28 -23.82 -22.43 -25.86
N ASP A 29 -23.49 -23.68 -26.20
CA ASP A 29 -22.91 -24.69 -25.32
C ASP A 29 -21.39 -24.54 -25.10
N GLN A 30 -20.71 -23.63 -25.83
CA GLN A 30 -19.28 -23.40 -25.64
C GLN A 30 -19.00 -22.63 -24.35
N HIS A 31 -17.95 -23.05 -23.64
CA HIS A 31 -17.50 -22.41 -22.41
C HIS A 31 -16.68 -21.15 -22.68
N ILE A 32 -16.78 -20.15 -21.80
CA ILE A 32 -16.04 -18.88 -21.89
C ILE A 32 -14.52 -19.12 -22.03
N GLY A 33 -13.95 -20.04 -21.26
CA GLY A 33 -12.52 -20.37 -21.35
C GLY A 33 -12.14 -20.97 -22.72
N GLY A 34 -13.04 -21.73 -23.35
CA GLY A 34 -12.82 -22.25 -24.69
C GLY A 34 -12.82 -21.15 -25.75
N ILE A 35 -13.69 -20.15 -25.60
CA ILE A 35 -13.70 -18.96 -26.46
C ILE A 35 -12.39 -18.17 -26.31
N MET A 36 -11.92 -17.97 -25.07
CA MET A 36 -10.64 -17.30 -24.82
C MET A 36 -9.46 -18.01 -25.48
N LEU A 37 -9.41 -19.35 -25.46
CA LEU A 37 -8.36 -20.12 -26.13
C LEU A 37 -8.37 -19.97 -27.66
N GLN A 38 -9.55 -19.82 -28.27
CA GLN A 38 -9.68 -19.57 -29.72
C GLN A 38 -9.33 -18.14 -30.13
N LEU A 39 -9.32 -17.19 -29.18
CA LEU A 39 -8.88 -15.83 -29.42
C LEU A 39 -7.35 -15.75 -29.56
N VAL A 40 -6.62 -16.53 -28.77
CA VAL A 40 -5.16 -16.58 -28.77
C VAL A 40 -4.65 -17.07 -30.13
N ASP A 41 -3.82 -16.24 -30.77
CA ASP A 41 -3.17 -16.58 -32.02
C ASP A 41 -1.96 -17.50 -31.78
N PRO A 42 -1.93 -18.73 -32.33
CA PRO A 42 -0.78 -19.61 -32.19
C PRO A 42 0.46 -19.10 -32.95
N GLU A 43 0.31 -18.23 -33.95
CA GLU A 43 1.43 -17.75 -34.77
C GLU A 43 2.17 -16.56 -34.13
N ASN A 44 1.52 -15.80 -33.24
CA ASN A 44 2.13 -14.69 -32.51
C ASN A 44 1.88 -14.81 -31.00
N PRO A 45 2.77 -15.51 -30.25
CA PRO A 45 2.57 -15.76 -28.84
C PRO A 45 2.70 -14.47 -28.01
N LYS A 46 1.56 -13.93 -27.57
CA LYS A 46 1.46 -12.87 -26.55
C LYS A 46 1.01 -13.48 -25.22
N ASP A 47 1.43 -12.90 -24.10
CA ASP A 47 0.90 -13.24 -22.79
C ASP A 47 -0.53 -12.69 -22.64
N TRP A 48 -1.49 -13.60 -22.48
CA TRP A 48 -2.92 -13.31 -22.30
C TRP A 48 -3.41 -13.68 -20.89
N SER A 49 -2.50 -13.96 -19.95
CA SER A 49 -2.84 -14.42 -18.60
C SER A 49 -3.60 -13.38 -17.77
N ASP A 50 -3.44 -12.10 -18.11
CA ASP A 50 -4.12 -10.97 -17.48
C ASP A 50 -5.42 -10.56 -18.19
N HIS A 51 -5.87 -11.29 -19.23
CA HIS A 51 -7.04 -10.90 -20.01
C HIS A 51 -8.29 -11.67 -19.61
N ALA A 52 -9.41 -10.96 -19.60
CA ALA A 52 -10.73 -11.56 -19.44
C ALA A 52 -11.75 -10.91 -20.38
N LEU A 53 -12.91 -11.56 -20.51
CA LEU A 53 -14.03 -11.03 -21.27
C LEU A 53 -14.87 -10.08 -20.40
N TRP A 54 -15.03 -8.85 -20.88
CA TRP A 54 -15.94 -7.85 -20.36
C TRP A 54 -17.15 -7.74 -21.28
N TRP A 55 -18.35 -7.60 -20.72
CA TRP A 55 -19.56 -7.36 -21.51
C TRP A 55 -20.06 -5.92 -21.29
N PRO A 56 -19.74 -4.97 -22.19
CA PRO A 56 -20.13 -3.57 -22.07
C PRO A 56 -21.63 -3.34 -21.91
N ALA A 57 -22.46 -4.03 -22.69
CA ALA A 57 -23.91 -3.81 -22.71
C ALA A 57 -24.60 -4.22 -21.40
N ARG A 58 -24.02 -5.20 -20.68
CA ARG A 58 -24.50 -5.63 -19.36
C ARG A 58 -23.66 -5.10 -18.20
N ASN A 59 -22.57 -4.39 -18.52
CA ASN A 59 -21.62 -3.85 -17.56
C ASN A 59 -21.19 -4.91 -16.52
N VAL A 60 -20.68 -6.06 -16.99
CA VAL A 60 -20.30 -7.21 -16.15
C VAL A 60 -19.09 -7.95 -16.72
N TRP A 61 -18.25 -8.48 -15.82
CA TRP A 61 -17.15 -9.38 -16.19
C TRP A 61 -17.61 -10.84 -16.35
N LEU A 62 -17.11 -11.50 -17.39
CA LEU A 62 -17.32 -12.93 -17.63
C LEU A 62 -16.11 -13.74 -17.15
N THR A 63 -15.78 -13.62 -15.85
CA THR A 63 -14.58 -14.26 -15.25
C THR A 63 -14.73 -15.76 -15.01
N ARG A 64 -15.95 -16.29 -15.00
CA ARG A 64 -16.21 -17.72 -14.76
C ARG A 64 -16.00 -18.53 -16.04
N THR A 65 -14.75 -18.92 -16.29
CA THR A 65 -14.30 -19.63 -17.50
C THR A 65 -15.04 -20.94 -17.80
N LYS A 66 -15.64 -21.59 -16.80
CA LYS A 66 -16.41 -22.83 -16.93
C LYS A 66 -17.86 -22.63 -17.35
N LEU A 67 -18.41 -21.42 -17.29
CA LEU A 67 -19.79 -21.18 -17.72
C LEU A 67 -19.88 -21.20 -19.24
N THR A 68 -21.02 -21.65 -19.76
CA THR A 68 -21.31 -21.58 -21.19
C THR A 68 -21.84 -20.21 -21.59
N LEU A 69 -21.76 -19.86 -22.87
CA LEU A 69 -22.34 -18.63 -23.41
C LEU A 69 -23.84 -18.52 -23.07
N ASP A 70 -24.58 -19.62 -23.17
CA ASP A 70 -26.00 -19.68 -22.80
C ASP A 70 -26.24 -19.44 -21.30
N GLN A 71 -25.38 -19.99 -20.42
CA GLN A 71 -25.47 -19.77 -18.97
C GLN A 71 -25.15 -18.33 -18.58
N CYS A 72 -24.26 -17.67 -19.32
CA CYS A 72 -23.98 -16.25 -19.19
C CYS A 72 -25.04 -15.36 -19.85
N GLY A 73 -25.91 -15.95 -20.69
CA GLY A 73 -26.94 -15.26 -21.44
C GLY A 73 -26.44 -14.46 -22.64
N VAL A 74 -25.24 -14.76 -23.15
CA VAL A 74 -24.62 -14.11 -24.32
C VAL A 74 -25.31 -14.59 -25.59
N GLN A 75 -25.67 -13.65 -26.47
CA GLN A 75 -26.40 -13.93 -27.72
C GLN A 75 -25.66 -13.35 -28.94
N ALA A 76 -26.19 -13.58 -30.14
CA ALA A 76 -25.54 -13.20 -31.41
C ALA A 76 -25.36 -11.69 -31.63
N ASP A 77 -26.16 -10.86 -30.97
CA ASP A 77 -26.05 -9.41 -31.00
C ASP A 77 -25.00 -8.85 -30.02
N SER A 78 -24.45 -9.70 -29.15
CA SER A 78 -23.57 -9.29 -28.06
C SER A 78 -22.18 -8.95 -28.58
N LEU A 79 -21.68 -7.76 -28.21
CA LEU A 79 -20.29 -7.36 -28.36
C LEU A 79 -19.57 -7.56 -27.02
N LEU A 80 -18.51 -8.37 -27.03
CA LEU A 80 -17.66 -8.59 -25.86
C LEU A 80 -16.31 -7.90 -26.06
N HIS A 81 -15.70 -7.44 -24.97
CA HIS A 81 -14.35 -6.89 -24.99
C HIS A 81 -13.39 -7.89 -24.35
N PHE A 82 -12.30 -8.22 -25.03
CA PHE A 82 -11.19 -8.96 -24.45
C PHE A 82 -10.14 -7.95 -24.00
N THR A 83 -10.00 -7.78 -22.67
CA THR A 83 -9.25 -6.66 -22.09
C THR A 83 -8.47 -7.09 -20.83
N PRO A 84 -7.32 -6.46 -20.54
CA PRO A 84 -6.58 -6.68 -19.31
C PRO A 84 -7.44 -6.40 -18.07
N MET A 85 -7.38 -7.30 -17.09
CA MET A 85 -8.01 -7.15 -15.78
C MET A 85 -7.25 -6.12 -14.94
N HIS A 86 -5.91 -6.17 -14.95
CA HIS A 86 -5.12 -5.15 -14.28
C HIS A 86 -4.94 -3.91 -15.16
N LYS A 87 -5.35 -2.76 -14.63
CA LYS A 87 -5.25 -1.46 -15.30
C LYS A 87 -4.67 -0.42 -14.35
N ILE A 88 -4.17 0.69 -14.91
CA ILE A 88 -3.67 1.80 -14.08
C ILE A 88 -4.86 2.55 -13.47
N LEU A 89 -4.83 2.72 -12.15
CA LEU A 89 -5.74 3.55 -11.37
C LEU A 89 -4.93 4.65 -10.69
N ARG A 90 -5.33 5.91 -10.87
CA ARG A 90 -4.72 7.01 -10.12
C ARG A 90 -5.35 7.07 -8.73
N VAL A 91 -4.58 6.74 -7.70
CA VAL A 91 -5.03 6.72 -6.31
C VAL A 91 -4.55 7.97 -5.61
N GLN A 92 -5.48 8.79 -5.13
CA GLN A 92 -5.16 9.86 -4.18
C GLN A 92 -5.14 9.28 -2.76
N LEU A 93 -3.98 9.34 -2.10
CA LEU A 93 -3.82 8.93 -0.71
C LEU A 93 -4.43 9.95 0.27
N PRO A 94 -4.66 9.56 1.54
CA PRO A 94 -5.10 10.47 2.59
C PRO A 94 -4.24 11.72 2.79
N ASP A 95 -2.95 11.62 2.52
CA ASP A 95 -1.98 12.73 2.56
C ASP A 95 -1.99 13.64 1.31
N LEU A 96 -2.99 13.48 0.44
CA LEU A 96 -3.23 14.20 -0.82
C LEU A 96 -2.25 13.90 -1.95
N ARG A 97 -1.29 12.99 -1.78
CA ARG A 97 -0.40 12.56 -2.85
C ARG A 97 -1.13 11.62 -3.82
N TYR A 98 -0.64 11.58 -5.06
CA TYR A 98 -1.20 10.74 -6.11
C TYR A 98 -0.22 9.66 -6.51
N LEU A 99 -0.68 8.41 -6.52
CA LEU A 99 0.08 7.26 -7.00
C LEU A 99 -0.68 6.60 -8.15
N ASP A 100 0.02 6.29 -9.24
CA ASP A 100 -0.54 5.52 -10.34
C ASP A 100 -0.35 4.02 -10.05
N CYS A 101 -1.38 3.38 -9.51
CA CYS A 101 -1.33 1.99 -9.04
C CYS A 101 -1.91 1.03 -10.09
N ARG A 102 -1.24 -0.11 -10.33
CA ARG A 102 -1.78 -1.19 -11.16
C ARG A 102 -2.73 -2.05 -10.32
N VAL A 103 -4.04 -1.92 -10.57
CA VAL A 103 -5.12 -2.56 -9.77
C VAL A 103 -5.94 -3.50 -10.66
N ASP A 104 -6.46 -4.60 -10.09
CA ASP A 104 -7.38 -5.51 -10.77
C ASP A 104 -8.81 -4.93 -10.79
N TYR A 105 -9.31 -4.63 -11.98
CA TYR A 105 -10.63 -4.04 -12.22
C TYR A 105 -11.76 -5.07 -12.31
N SER A 106 -11.43 -6.38 -12.27
CA SER A 106 -12.37 -7.49 -12.40
C SER A 106 -12.83 -8.06 -11.06
N VAL A 107 -12.02 -7.91 -10.01
CA VAL A 107 -12.37 -8.33 -8.65
C VAL A 107 -13.24 -7.28 -7.96
N LYS A 108 -13.92 -7.71 -6.90
CA LYS A 108 -14.69 -6.81 -6.03
C LYS A 108 -13.80 -5.70 -5.48
N THR A 109 -14.36 -4.51 -5.33
CA THR A 109 -13.66 -3.31 -4.82
C THR A 109 -13.00 -3.59 -3.47
N PHE A 110 -13.65 -4.34 -2.58
CA PHE A 110 -13.01 -4.75 -1.32
C PHE A 110 -11.72 -5.54 -1.53
N SER A 111 -11.72 -6.53 -2.43
CA SER A 111 -10.54 -7.32 -2.75
C SER A 111 -9.45 -6.47 -3.42
N ALA A 112 -9.83 -5.52 -4.27
CA ALA A 112 -8.91 -4.56 -4.86
C ALA A 112 -8.25 -3.67 -3.79
N VAL A 113 -9.03 -3.18 -2.80
CA VAL A 113 -8.51 -2.41 -1.65
C VAL A 113 -7.56 -3.24 -0.80
N VAL A 114 -7.90 -4.50 -0.50
CA VAL A 114 -7.01 -5.41 0.25
C VAL A 114 -5.65 -5.55 -0.45
N ASN A 115 -5.66 -5.76 -1.78
CA ASN A 115 -4.43 -5.89 -2.56
C ASN A 115 -3.65 -4.57 -2.60
N LEU A 116 -4.33 -3.44 -2.76
CA LEU A 116 -3.73 -2.11 -2.78
C LEU A 116 -3.09 -1.76 -1.42
N CYS A 117 -3.82 -1.91 -0.32
CA CYS A 117 -3.30 -1.67 1.03
C CYS A 117 -2.10 -2.57 1.35
N LYS A 118 -2.10 -3.81 0.87
CA LYS A 118 -0.96 -4.71 1.00
C LYS A 118 0.29 -4.17 0.27
N GLN A 119 0.12 -3.59 -0.92
CA GLN A 119 1.23 -2.96 -1.67
C GLN A 119 1.74 -1.69 -0.97
N LEU A 120 0.86 -0.96 -0.30
CA LEU A 120 1.17 0.28 0.43
C LEU A 120 1.65 0.05 1.87
N ASP A 121 1.82 -1.19 2.31
CA ASP A 121 2.17 -1.56 3.70
C ASP A 121 1.16 -1.02 4.75
N ILE A 122 -0.13 -1.08 4.43
CA ILE A 122 -1.24 -0.69 5.32
C ILE A 122 -1.94 -1.95 5.83
N ARG A 123 -1.84 -2.21 7.15
CA ARG A 123 -2.61 -3.28 7.81
C ARG A 123 -4.10 -2.92 7.94
N TYR A 124 -4.92 -3.93 8.18
CA TYR A 124 -6.38 -3.80 8.40
C TYR A 124 -7.10 -3.05 7.26
N PRO A 125 -7.00 -3.54 6.01
CA PRO A 125 -7.61 -2.90 4.83
C PRO A 125 -9.14 -2.76 4.93
N GLU A 126 -9.80 -3.51 5.82
CA GLU A 126 -11.24 -3.39 6.10
C GLU A 126 -11.66 -2.04 6.66
N GLU A 127 -10.72 -1.24 7.17
CA GLU A 127 -10.97 0.12 7.66
C GLU A 127 -11.01 1.14 6.51
N LEU A 128 -10.48 0.78 5.34
CA LEU A 128 -10.34 1.65 4.17
C LEU A 128 -11.30 1.26 3.05
N SER A 129 -11.55 2.22 2.16
CA SER A 129 -12.27 1.98 0.91
C SER A 129 -11.89 3.03 -0.14
N LEU A 130 -12.38 2.83 -1.36
CA LEU A 130 -12.21 3.78 -2.46
C LEU A 130 -13.45 4.66 -2.59
N CYS A 131 -13.25 5.94 -2.82
CA CYS A 131 -14.31 6.88 -3.19
C CYS A 131 -13.94 7.71 -4.42
N LYS A 132 -14.94 8.16 -5.16
CA LYS A 132 -14.79 9.09 -6.26
C LYS A 132 -14.40 10.47 -5.71
N PRO A 133 -13.46 11.19 -6.35
CA PRO A 133 -13.16 12.57 -5.97
C PRO A 133 -14.41 13.43 -6.14
N LEU A 134 -14.69 14.26 -5.15
CA LEU A 134 -15.86 15.13 -5.15
C LEU A 134 -15.45 16.57 -5.48
N GLU A 135 -16.16 17.16 -6.42
CA GLU A 135 -16.16 18.60 -6.69
C GLU A 135 -17.17 19.38 -5.85
N ALA A 136 -17.02 20.70 -5.77
CA ALA A 136 -17.88 21.59 -4.98
C ALA A 136 -19.36 21.55 -5.39
N GLU A 137 -19.66 21.15 -6.63
CA GLU A 137 -21.04 20.97 -7.11
C GLU A 137 -21.75 19.80 -6.43
N HIS A 138 -21.02 18.73 -6.11
CA HIS A 138 -21.57 17.55 -5.43
C HIS A 138 -21.97 17.84 -3.98
N LEU A 139 -21.46 18.92 -3.38
CA LEU A 139 -21.94 19.39 -2.08
C LEU A 139 -23.29 20.09 -2.19
N LYS A 140 -23.63 20.65 -3.35
CA LYS A 140 -24.86 21.45 -3.56
C LYS A 140 -26.03 20.62 -4.07
N ARG A 141 -25.79 19.55 -4.81
CA ARG A 141 -26.82 18.72 -5.47
C ARG A 141 -26.55 17.23 -5.26
N ASN A 142 -27.59 16.41 -5.36
CA ASN A 142 -27.42 14.95 -5.27
C ASN A 142 -26.60 14.44 -6.46
N PHE A 143 -25.72 13.47 -6.22
CA PHE A 143 -24.77 12.95 -7.22
C PHE A 143 -25.47 12.47 -8.50
N ALA A 144 -26.62 11.79 -8.41
CA ALA A 144 -27.46 11.43 -9.57
C ALA A 144 -27.88 12.60 -10.47
N GLN A 145 -28.01 13.80 -9.90
CA GLN A 145 -28.52 14.99 -10.60
C GLN A 145 -27.41 15.80 -11.24
N VAL A 146 -26.15 15.46 -10.97
CA VAL A 146 -25.00 16.10 -11.58
C VAL A 146 -24.82 15.50 -12.99
N PRO A 147 -24.84 16.32 -14.05
CA PRO A 147 -24.72 15.84 -15.43
C PRO A 147 -23.26 15.44 -15.71
N HIS A 148 -22.81 14.33 -15.14
CA HIS A 148 -21.46 13.77 -15.35
C HIS A 148 -21.49 12.34 -15.88
N GLN A 149 -22.66 11.78 -16.19
CA GLN A 149 -22.75 10.61 -17.05
C GLN A 149 -22.43 11.03 -18.49
N LYS A 150 -21.17 11.40 -18.75
CA LYS A 150 -20.60 11.33 -20.09
C LYS A 150 -20.75 9.88 -20.50
N ARG A 151 -21.78 9.60 -21.30
CA ARG A 151 -21.92 8.32 -21.96
C ARG A 151 -20.62 8.10 -22.72
N VAL A 152 -19.81 7.16 -22.28
CA VAL A 152 -18.53 6.90 -22.93
C VAL A 152 -18.84 6.36 -24.32
N PRO A 153 -18.48 7.10 -25.39
CA PRO A 153 -18.67 6.63 -26.74
C PRO A 153 -17.71 5.46 -26.97
N ILE A 154 -18.24 4.28 -27.25
CA ILE A 154 -17.49 3.20 -27.86
C ILE A 154 -17.58 3.42 -29.37
N ALA A 155 -16.43 3.68 -29.99
CA ALA A 155 -16.35 3.68 -31.45
C ALA A 155 -16.58 2.26 -31.95
N GLU A 156 -17.67 2.04 -32.66
CA GLU A 156 -17.95 0.81 -33.41
C GLU A 156 -17.71 1.07 -34.90
N PRO A 157 -17.38 0.03 -35.70
CA PRO A 157 -17.23 0.16 -37.15
C PRO A 157 -18.45 0.76 -37.86
N ASP A 158 -19.66 0.57 -37.30
CA ASP A 158 -20.94 0.99 -37.89
C ASP A 158 -21.63 2.15 -37.13
N GLY A 159 -20.97 2.75 -36.13
CA GLY A 159 -21.55 3.85 -35.34
C GLY A 159 -20.91 4.10 -33.98
N THR A 160 -21.59 4.86 -33.12
CA THR A 160 -21.14 5.12 -31.74
C THR A 160 -22.12 4.50 -30.76
N THR A 161 -21.74 3.39 -30.13
CA THR A 161 -22.52 2.80 -29.03
C THR A 161 -22.09 3.44 -27.72
N TYR A 162 -23.05 3.80 -26.90
CA TYR A 162 -22.78 4.39 -25.60
C TYR A 162 -22.74 3.29 -24.54
N LEU A 163 -21.66 3.24 -23.74
CA LEU A 163 -21.65 2.42 -22.53
C LEU A 163 -22.91 2.73 -21.72
N GLN A 164 -23.66 1.70 -21.30
CA GLN A 164 -24.73 1.91 -20.36
C GLN A 164 -24.15 2.65 -19.15
N PRO A 165 -24.80 3.74 -18.68
CA PRO A 165 -24.34 4.41 -17.47
C PRO A 165 -24.27 3.37 -16.35
N ALA A 166 -23.13 3.32 -15.65
CA ALA A 166 -22.99 2.44 -14.50
C ALA A 166 -24.18 2.68 -13.55
N ALA A 167 -24.72 1.59 -13.00
CA ALA A 167 -25.83 1.68 -12.06
C ALA A 167 -25.46 2.67 -10.95
N ASP A 168 -26.40 3.54 -10.58
CA ASP A 168 -26.17 4.47 -9.48
C ASP A 168 -26.19 3.69 -8.16
N THR A 169 -25.00 3.34 -7.69
CA THR A 169 -24.77 2.65 -6.41
C THR A 169 -24.79 3.63 -5.23
N ASN A 170 -24.80 4.94 -5.49
CA ASN A 170 -24.43 5.96 -4.53
C ASN A 170 -25.60 6.87 -4.13
N SER A 171 -26.64 6.96 -4.95
CA SER A 171 -27.84 7.73 -4.60
C SER A 171 -28.81 6.92 -3.73
N PHE A 172 -29.05 7.42 -2.53
CA PHE A 172 -30.09 6.93 -1.64
C PHE A 172 -31.46 7.40 -2.15
N VAL A 173 -32.23 6.49 -2.77
CA VAL A 173 -33.66 6.69 -3.03
C VAL A 173 -34.47 6.07 -1.89
N PRO A 174 -35.44 6.80 -1.29
CA PRO A 174 -36.37 6.18 -0.35
C PRO A 174 -37.19 5.09 -1.06
N ILE A 175 -37.25 3.91 -0.44
CA ILE A 175 -37.89 2.67 -0.96
C ILE A 175 -39.37 2.87 -1.36
N SER A 176 -40.01 3.96 -0.92
CA SER A 176 -41.40 4.28 -1.31
C SER A 176 -41.57 4.62 -2.79
N THR A 177 -40.50 4.96 -3.51
CA THR A 177 -40.56 5.36 -4.93
C THR A 177 -40.39 4.20 -5.91
N SER A 178 -39.95 3.02 -5.47
CA SER A 178 -39.70 1.88 -6.37
C SER A 178 -40.91 0.98 -6.63
N PHE A 179 -42.08 1.28 -6.05
CA PHE A 179 -43.30 0.45 -6.19
C PHE A 179 -44.42 1.04 -7.06
N HIS A 180 -44.33 2.30 -7.50
CA HIS A 180 -45.29 2.84 -8.47
C HIS A 180 -44.56 3.63 -9.56
N GLY A 181 -44.60 3.09 -10.77
CA GLY A 181 -44.39 3.88 -11.98
C GLY A 181 -45.47 4.95 -12.09
N GLU A 182 -45.04 6.11 -12.59
CA GLU A 182 -45.78 7.36 -12.81
C GLU A 182 -45.78 8.39 -11.66
N GLY A 183 -45.29 9.59 -11.99
CA GLY A 183 -45.62 10.82 -11.28
C GLY A 183 -44.61 11.28 -10.24
N GLY A 184 -43.72 12.20 -10.63
CA GLY A 184 -42.94 12.99 -9.68
C GLY A 184 -43.85 13.78 -8.73
N SER A 185 -43.51 13.79 -7.44
CA SER A 185 -44.10 14.70 -6.46
C SER A 185 -43.05 15.71 -6.02
N THR A 186 -43.28 16.95 -6.40
CA THR A 186 -42.61 18.14 -5.90
C THR A 186 -43.19 18.50 -4.54
N GLY A 187 -42.35 18.43 -3.49
CA GLY A 187 -42.53 19.21 -2.26
C GLY A 187 -43.65 18.78 -1.31
N SER A 188 -43.28 18.20 -0.17
CA SER A 188 -43.92 18.50 1.11
C SER A 188 -43.05 17.97 2.25
N LEU A 189 -42.43 18.89 3.01
CA LEU A 189 -41.70 18.62 4.25
C LEU A 189 -42.58 18.91 5.49
N ASP A 190 -43.90 19.01 5.32
CA ASP A 190 -44.82 19.35 6.41
C ASP A 190 -45.84 18.24 6.63
N LYS A 191 -45.43 17.17 7.33
CA LYS A 191 -46.32 16.33 8.16
C LYS A 191 -45.48 15.41 9.06
N PRO A 192 -45.71 15.38 10.38
CA PRO A 192 -45.02 14.46 11.26
C PRO A 192 -45.65 13.07 11.12
N SER A 193 -45.05 12.21 10.31
CA SER A 193 -45.40 10.78 10.29
C SER A 193 -44.72 10.05 11.45
N ALA A 194 -45.49 9.19 12.12
CA ALA A 194 -45.18 8.38 13.30
C ALA A 194 -43.86 7.57 13.18
N PRO A 195 -43.25 7.14 14.32
CA PRO A 195 -41.90 6.57 14.34
C PRO A 195 -41.92 5.16 13.76
N GLY A 196 -41.55 5.03 12.50
CA GLY A 196 -41.57 3.76 11.79
C GLY A 196 -40.66 3.78 10.58
N SER A 197 -39.40 3.43 10.80
CA SER A 197 -38.54 2.75 9.82
C SER A 197 -38.22 3.51 8.51
N PHE A 198 -37.26 4.42 8.59
CA PHE A 198 -36.51 4.89 7.42
C PHE A 198 -35.44 3.85 7.07
N PHE A 199 -35.73 2.92 6.16
CA PHE A 199 -34.70 2.10 5.55
C PHE A 199 -34.24 2.74 4.24
N CYS A 200 -32.99 3.19 4.20
CA CYS A 200 -32.27 3.57 2.99
C CYS A 200 -31.36 2.39 2.61
N ALA A 201 -31.53 1.85 1.40
CA ALA A 201 -30.67 0.78 0.87
C ALA A 201 -30.16 1.19 -0.53
N PRO A 202 -28.90 0.87 -0.89
CA PRO A 202 -28.41 1.05 -2.26
C PRO A 202 -29.21 0.16 -3.23
N LEU A 203 -29.40 0.63 -4.46
CA LEU A 203 -30.10 -0.12 -5.51
C LEU A 203 -29.33 -1.43 -5.82
N SER A 204 -29.90 -2.58 -5.46
CA SER A 204 -29.34 -3.88 -5.84
C SER A 204 -29.68 -4.19 -7.31
N PRO A 205 -28.69 -4.50 -8.17
CA PRO A 205 -28.93 -4.75 -9.59
C PRO A 205 -29.47 -6.15 -9.92
N HIS A 206 -29.63 -7.04 -8.93
CA HIS A 206 -30.13 -8.40 -9.15
C HIS A 206 -31.65 -8.47 -9.04
N ASN A 207 -32.36 -8.10 -10.10
CA ASN A 207 -33.78 -8.42 -10.23
C ASN A 207 -33.94 -9.84 -10.82
N HIS A 208 -33.63 -10.85 -10.00
CA HIS A 208 -34.04 -12.23 -10.28
C HIS A 208 -35.10 -12.65 -9.26
N ARG A 209 -36.32 -12.90 -9.75
CA ARG A 209 -37.40 -13.58 -9.02
C ARG A 209 -36.93 -14.96 -8.57
N ALA A 210 -36.37 -15.05 -7.36
CA ALA A 210 -36.22 -16.31 -6.66
C ALA A 210 -37.43 -16.49 -5.72
N ARG A 211 -38.32 -17.43 -6.07
CA ARG A 211 -39.34 -17.95 -5.15
C ARG A 211 -38.63 -18.45 -3.89
N SER A 212 -38.97 -17.87 -2.73
CA SER A 212 -38.59 -18.40 -1.43
C SER A 212 -39.17 -19.80 -1.22
N PRO A 213 -38.45 -20.69 -0.53
CA PRO A 213 -39.10 -21.56 0.44
C PRO A 213 -38.62 -21.24 1.85
N VAL A 214 -39.62 -20.88 2.67
CA VAL A 214 -39.85 -21.27 4.07
C VAL A 214 -38.66 -21.33 5.03
N ARG A 215 -38.74 -20.47 6.04
CA ARG A 215 -38.01 -20.50 7.31
C ARG A 215 -38.27 -21.81 8.07
N SER A 216 -37.21 -22.43 8.57
CA SER A 216 -37.27 -23.29 9.76
C SER A 216 -36.23 -22.81 10.78
N ALA A 217 -36.66 -22.79 12.04
CA ALA A 217 -36.00 -22.15 13.16
C ALA A 217 -34.76 -22.91 13.67
N SER A 218 -33.86 -22.13 14.28
CA SER A 218 -32.64 -22.41 15.06
C SER A 218 -32.69 -23.63 16.00
N PRO A 219 -31.53 -24.21 16.42
CA PRO A 219 -30.79 -23.64 17.57
C PRO A 219 -29.25 -23.70 17.48
N PHE A 220 -28.58 -22.71 18.07
CA PHE A 220 -27.18 -22.82 18.52
C PHE A 220 -27.07 -23.89 19.63
N PRO A 221 -25.93 -24.61 19.74
CA PRO A 221 -24.83 -24.12 20.58
C PRO A 221 -23.40 -24.51 20.13
N GLY A 222 -22.44 -23.63 20.41
CA GLY A 222 -21.20 -24.00 21.10
C GLY A 222 -19.94 -24.33 20.28
N THR A 223 -18.91 -23.49 20.46
CA THR A 223 -17.45 -23.70 20.22
C THR A 223 -17.06 -23.82 18.74
N TRP A 224 -15.99 -23.19 18.22
CA TRP A 224 -14.58 -23.58 18.27
C TRP A 224 -13.64 -22.39 17.97
N LYS A 225 -12.75 -22.14 18.94
CA LYS A 225 -11.30 -21.84 18.83
C LYS A 225 -10.77 -20.75 17.88
N GLN A 226 -10.41 -19.64 18.52
CA GLN A 226 -9.22 -18.78 18.39
C GLN A 226 -8.08 -19.34 17.50
N SER A 227 -7.76 -18.67 16.39
CA SER A 227 -6.45 -18.79 15.72
C SER A 227 -5.68 -17.49 15.83
N GLN A 228 -4.60 -17.53 16.61
CA GLN A 228 -3.58 -16.50 16.73
C GLN A 228 -2.54 -16.62 15.60
N LEU A 229 -2.02 -15.46 15.17
CA LEU A 229 -0.85 -15.21 14.32
C LEU A 229 -0.96 -15.65 12.84
N GLY A 230 -0.55 -14.86 11.85
CA GLY A 230 0.23 -13.63 11.86
C GLY A 230 1.24 -13.65 10.69
N TYR A 231 1.20 -12.59 9.88
CA TYR A 231 2.21 -12.13 8.91
C TYR A 231 2.63 -13.06 7.75
N ALA A 232 2.13 -12.72 6.56
CA ALA A 232 2.68 -13.15 5.28
C ALA A 232 3.19 -11.91 4.52
N THR A 233 4.50 -11.74 4.46
CA THR A 233 5.18 -10.77 3.59
C THR A 233 5.71 -11.49 2.36
N TYR A 234 5.29 -11.05 1.17
CA TYR A 234 6.03 -11.25 -0.07
C TYR A 234 5.92 -9.99 -0.90
N ASP A 235 7.06 -9.70 -1.53
CA ASP A 235 7.43 -8.46 -2.17
C ASP A 235 7.35 -8.56 -3.71
N SER A 236 7.18 -7.39 -4.29
CA SER A 236 7.58 -6.88 -5.60
C SER A 236 8.08 -7.86 -6.65
N SER A 237 7.28 -7.95 -7.71
CA SER A 237 7.74 -7.87 -9.10
C SER A 237 6.53 -7.56 -10.00
N SER A 238 5.98 -6.36 -9.85
CA SER A 238 5.24 -5.69 -10.92
C SER A 238 5.75 -4.26 -10.97
N SER A 239 6.94 -4.11 -11.55
CA SER A 239 7.54 -2.84 -11.92
C SER A 239 6.58 -2.05 -12.81
N SER A 240 5.83 -1.16 -12.19
CA SER A 240 5.13 -0.02 -12.81
C SER A 240 4.89 1.13 -11.83
N LEU A 241 5.47 1.08 -10.62
CA LEU A 241 5.69 2.24 -9.78
C LEU A 241 7.17 2.56 -9.93
N GLY A 242 7.51 3.52 -10.80
CA GLY A 242 8.89 3.95 -10.95
C GLY A 242 9.43 4.44 -9.60
N ASP A 243 10.61 3.95 -9.23
CA ASP A 243 11.73 4.52 -8.45
C ASP A 243 11.54 5.72 -7.47
N PHE A 244 10.33 6.01 -7.05
CA PHE A 244 9.98 6.94 -6.00
C PHE A 244 9.21 6.13 -4.97
N GLN A 245 9.94 5.37 -4.13
CA GLN A 245 9.39 4.99 -2.84
C GLN A 245 9.36 6.23 -1.96
N GLU A 246 8.50 7.17 -2.36
CA GLU A 246 8.09 8.31 -1.57
C GLU A 246 7.75 7.77 -0.18
N ASN A 247 8.44 8.25 0.86
CA ASN A 247 8.29 7.73 2.20
C ASN A 247 6.85 7.96 2.69
N LEU A 248 5.99 6.94 2.56
CA LEU A 248 4.58 6.99 2.96
C LEU A 248 4.40 6.98 4.49
N ALA A 249 5.46 6.67 5.23
CA ALA A 249 5.50 6.71 6.68
C ALA A 249 5.82 8.11 7.23
N SER A 250 6.25 9.05 6.38
CA SER A 250 6.50 10.43 6.75
C SER A 250 5.45 11.37 6.16
N SER A 251 5.03 12.35 6.95
CA SER A 251 4.09 13.38 6.52
C SER A 251 4.75 14.25 5.44
N PRO A 252 4.09 14.50 4.30
CA PRO A 252 4.63 15.38 3.29
C PRO A 252 4.61 16.85 3.75
N PRO A 253 5.44 17.71 3.16
CA PRO A 253 5.35 19.15 3.36
C PRO A 253 3.94 19.67 3.05
N THR A 254 3.51 20.71 3.74
CA THR A 254 2.19 21.33 3.53
C THR A 254 2.03 21.74 2.06
N PRO A 255 0.95 21.30 1.38
CA PRO A 255 0.67 21.69 0.01
C PRO A 255 0.56 23.20 -0.16
N CYS A 256 0.89 23.70 -1.36
CA CYS A 256 0.78 25.12 -1.68
C CYS A 256 -0.66 25.64 -1.48
N ALA A 257 -0.78 26.96 -1.29
CA ALA A 257 -2.06 27.61 -1.01
C ALA A 257 -3.15 27.32 -2.07
N ASP A 258 -2.77 27.19 -3.34
CA ASP A 258 -3.68 26.89 -4.44
C ASP A 258 -4.31 25.49 -4.31
N VAL A 259 -3.50 24.47 -3.98
CA VAL A 259 -3.99 23.10 -3.73
C VAL A 259 -4.90 23.06 -2.50
N ARG A 260 -4.57 23.82 -1.45
CA ARG A 260 -5.43 23.97 -0.26
C ARG A 260 -6.76 24.69 -0.56
N ALA A 261 -6.80 25.56 -1.56
CA ALA A 261 -8.02 26.27 -1.97
C ALA A 261 -8.98 25.37 -2.77
N LEU A 262 -8.47 24.33 -3.43
CA LEU A 262 -9.28 23.34 -4.16
C LEU A 262 -9.94 22.31 -3.25
N GLN A 263 -9.50 22.19 -1.99
CA GLN A 263 -10.10 21.27 -1.02
C GLN A 263 -11.53 21.65 -0.68
N LEU A 264 -12.40 20.64 -0.59
CA LEU A 264 -13.80 20.83 -0.24
C LEU A 264 -13.95 21.26 1.23
N ARG A 265 -14.79 22.26 1.47
CA ARG A 265 -15.11 22.74 2.83
C ARG A 265 -16.62 22.75 3.05
N PRO A 266 -17.20 21.68 3.59
CA PRO A 266 -18.64 21.61 3.85
C PRO A 266 -19.03 22.55 5.00
N LYS A 267 -20.04 23.40 4.79
CA LYS A 267 -20.49 24.40 5.77
C LYS A 267 -21.71 23.95 6.57
N SER A 268 -22.52 23.08 6.00
CA SER A 268 -23.76 22.59 6.61
C SER A 268 -23.70 21.08 6.84
N LEU A 269 -24.51 20.58 7.79
CA LEU A 269 -24.64 19.13 8.03
C LEU A 269 -25.07 18.37 6.76
N VAL A 270 -25.86 19.01 5.89
CA VAL A 270 -26.28 18.43 4.60
C VAL A 270 -25.09 18.28 3.65
N GLU A 271 -24.23 19.30 3.56
CA GLU A 271 -23.00 19.23 2.76
C GLU A 271 -22.03 18.19 3.32
N LYS A 272 -21.88 18.11 4.65
CA LYS A 272 -21.08 17.06 5.33
C LYS A 272 -21.62 15.66 5.00
N ALA A 273 -22.93 15.46 5.05
CA ALA A 273 -23.55 14.19 4.69
C ALA A 273 -23.28 13.82 3.21
N ARG A 274 -23.30 14.80 2.31
CA ARG A 274 -23.05 14.61 0.87
C ARG A 274 -21.63 14.16 0.53
N LEU A 275 -20.64 14.37 1.41
CA LEU A 275 -19.29 13.81 1.23
C LEU A 275 -19.30 12.28 1.11
N ASN A 276 -20.29 11.61 1.69
CA ASN A 276 -20.40 10.14 1.67
C ASN A 276 -20.93 9.58 0.35
N VAL A 277 -21.35 10.42 -0.60
CA VAL A 277 -21.87 9.95 -1.89
C VAL A 277 -20.78 9.40 -2.82
N GLY A 278 -19.51 9.68 -2.53
CA GLY A 278 -18.40 9.25 -3.37
C GLY A 278 -18.03 7.77 -3.21
N TRP A 279 -18.44 7.11 -2.12
CA TRP A 279 -17.99 5.74 -1.81
C TRP A 279 -18.36 4.74 -2.89
N LEU A 280 -17.41 3.87 -3.24
CA LEU A 280 -17.68 2.72 -4.08
C LEU A 280 -18.38 1.60 -3.28
N ASP A 281 -19.20 0.82 -3.97
CA ASP A 281 -19.76 -0.42 -3.48
C ASP A 281 -18.67 -1.50 -3.42
N SER A 282 -18.32 -1.89 -2.19
CA SER A 282 -17.34 -2.93 -1.89
C SER A 282 -17.64 -4.29 -2.53
N SER A 283 -18.90 -4.55 -2.91
CA SER A 283 -19.38 -5.83 -3.44
C SER A 283 -19.27 -5.96 -4.96
N LEU A 284 -19.15 -4.84 -5.68
CA LEU A 284 -18.99 -4.77 -7.13
C LEU A 284 -17.53 -4.52 -7.49
N SER A 285 -17.15 -4.85 -8.72
CA SER A 285 -15.83 -4.50 -9.25
C SER A 285 -15.69 -3.02 -9.58
N ILE A 286 -14.46 -2.56 -9.75
CA ILE A 286 -14.15 -1.16 -10.06
C ILE A 286 -14.77 -0.76 -11.42
N MET A 287 -14.64 -1.63 -12.44
CA MET A 287 -15.14 -1.33 -13.79
C MET A 287 -16.67 -1.30 -13.87
N GLU A 288 -17.36 -2.13 -13.08
CA GLU A 288 -18.83 -2.15 -12.96
C GLU A 288 -19.40 -0.86 -12.40
N GLN A 289 -18.60 -0.06 -11.70
CA GLN A 289 -19.03 1.21 -11.10
C GLN A 289 -18.71 2.44 -11.96
N GLY A 290 -18.35 2.19 -13.22
CA GLY A 290 -18.11 3.22 -14.23
C GLY A 290 -16.70 3.79 -14.22
N ILE A 291 -15.78 3.21 -13.44
CA ILE A 291 -14.38 3.62 -13.40
C ILE A 291 -13.62 3.00 -14.57
N ARG A 292 -12.75 3.78 -15.20
CA ARG A 292 -11.93 3.40 -16.36
C ARG A 292 -10.45 3.61 -16.04
N GLU A 293 -9.60 3.12 -16.95
CA GLU A 293 -8.16 3.26 -16.80
C GLU A 293 -7.75 4.72 -16.73
N TYR A 294 -6.80 5.03 -15.85
CA TYR A 294 -6.33 6.37 -15.50
C TYR A 294 -7.36 7.27 -14.79
N ASP A 295 -8.55 6.79 -14.48
CA ASP A 295 -9.46 7.52 -13.60
C ASP A 295 -8.85 7.68 -12.21
N THR A 296 -9.29 8.73 -11.52
CA THR A 296 -8.84 9.04 -10.17
C THR A 296 -9.84 8.54 -9.14
N LEU A 297 -9.34 7.82 -8.13
CA LEU A 297 -10.08 7.46 -6.92
C LEU A 297 -9.29 7.87 -5.68
N CYS A 298 -9.99 8.22 -4.60
CA CYS A 298 -9.39 8.53 -3.31
C CYS A 298 -9.40 7.27 -2.44
N LEU A 299 -8.25 6.88 -1.90
CA LEU A 299 -8.16 5.92 -0.80
C LEU A 299 -8.37 6.68 0.51
N ARG A 300 -9.33 6.23 1.31
CA ARG A 300 -9.70 6.88 2.57
C ARG A 300 -10.08 5.84 3.63
N PHE A 301 -9.79 6.14 4.88
CA PHE A 301 -10.37 5.44 6.02
C PHE A 301 -11.86 5.73 6.08
N LYS A 302 -12.66 4.69 5.94
CA LYS A 302 -14.13 4.75 5.86
C LYS A 302 -14.78 4.46 7.21
N TYR A 303 -14.19 3.54 7.97
CA TYR A 303 -14.73 3.12 9.27
C TYR A 303 -13.81 3.60 10.39
N PHE A 304 -14.35 4.42 11.29
CA PHE A 304 -13.60 5.04 12.39
C PHE A 304 -13.41 4.12 13.60
N THR A 305 -13.23 2.82 13.35
CA THR A 305 -12.98 1.80 14.37
C THR A 305 -11.64 1.15 14.06
N PHE A 306 -10.57 1.68 14.65
CA PHE A 306 -9.21 1.26 14.35
C PHE A 306 -8.75 0.16 15.30
N PHE A 307 -8.44 -1.02 14.75
CA PHE A 307 -7.99 -2.16 15.54
C PHE A 307 -6.46 -2.24 15.59
N ASP A 308 -5.90 -2.57 16.76
CA ASP A 308 -4.46 -2.85 16.98
C ASP A 308 -3.53 -1.82 16.32
N LEU A 309 -3.78 -0.52 16.53
CA LEU A 309 -2.90 0.53 15.99
C LEU A 309 -1.55 0.49 16.71
N ASN A 310 -0.51 0.01 16.02
CA ASN A 310 0.79 -0.27 16.62
C ASN A 310 1.91 0.54 15.96
N PRO A 311 2.50 1.55 16.63
CA PRO A 311 3.57 2.38 16.08
C PRO A 311 4.78 1.62 15.54
N LYS A 312 5.02 0.39 16.01
CA LYS A 312 6.13 -0.43 15.53
C LYS A 312 5.88 -0.98 14.13
N CYS A 313 4.65 -1.36 13.80
CA CYS A 313 4.33 -2.07 12.55
C CYS A 313 3.47 -1.25 11.57
N ASP A 314 2.83 -0.17 12.04
CA ASP A 314 1.84 0.59 11.28
C ASP A 314 2.33 1.98 10.88
N GLN A 315 3.62 2.17 10.59
CA GLN A 315 4.14 3.51 10.33
C GLN A 315 3.41 4.22 9.18
N VAL A 316 3.21 3.53 8.05
CA VAL A 316 2.43 4.06 6.91
C VAL A 316 0.97 4.26 7.29
N ARG A 317 0.31 3.24 7.86
CA ARG A 317 -1.10 3.33 8.26
C ARG A 317 -1.37 4.47 9.24
N ILE A 318 -0.50 4.66 10.24
CA ILE A 318 -0.61 5.75 11.24
C ILE A 318 -0.42 7.09 10.58
N ASN A 319 0.60 7.25 9.73
CA ASN A 319 0.83 8.51 9.02
C ASN A 319 -0.37 8.86 8.12
N GLN A 320 -0.86 7.91 7.32
CA GLN A 320 -2.02 8.14 6.46
C GLN A 320 -3.30 8.43 7.25
N LEU A 321 -3.49 7.78 8.42
CA LEU A 321 -4.62 8.06 9.29
C LEU A 321 -4.53 9.46 9.91
N TYR A 322 -3.34 9.84 10.39
CA TYR A 322 -3.06 11.18 10.90
C TYR A 322 -3.30 12.25 9.83
N GLU A 323 -2.82 12.03 8.62
CA GLU A 323 -3.01 12.93 7.48
C GLU A 323 -4.50 13.08 7.14
N GLN A 324 -5.28 12.00 7.14
CA GLN A 324 -6.73 12.10 6.96
C GLN A 324 -7.38 12.95 8.05
N ALA A 325 -7.05 12.70 9.31
CA ALA A 325 -7.59 13.47 10.43
C ALA A 325 -7.21 14.95 10.34
N LYS A 326 -5.96 15.23 9.96
CA LYS A 326 -5.44 16.58 9.73
C LYS A 326 -6.28 17.32 8.69
N TRP A 327 -6.48 16.72 7.53
CA TRP A 327 -7.26 17.33 6.46
C TRP A 327 -8.74 17.48 6.82
N SER A 328 -9.34 16.52 7.52
CA SER A 328 -10.73 16.65 7.97
C SER A 328 -10.93 17.80 8.96
N VAL A 329 -9.95 18.10 9.82
CA VAL A 329 -9.99 19.27 10.73
C VAL A 329 -9.74 20.57 9.97
N LEU A 330 -8.70 20.64 9.14
CA LEU A 330 -8.34 21.86 8.39
C LEU A 330 -9.44 22.26 7.39
N ASN A 331 -10.12 21.28 6.79
CA ASN A 331 -11.20 21.49 5.83
C ASN A 331 -12.58 21.69 6.48
N GLU A 332 -12.67 21.75 7.82
CA GLU A 332 -13.91 21.95 8.57
C GLU A 332 -14.94 20.83 8.36
N GLU A 333 -14.49 19.63 7.95
CA GLU A 333 -15.31 18.42 7.92
C GLU A 333 -15.64 17.97 9.34
N LEU A 334 -14.63 17.93 10.21
CA LEU A 334 -14.76 17.66 11.64
C LEU A 334 -14.76 18.98 12.42
N ASP A 335 -15.78 19.14 13.28
CA ASP A 335 -15.86 20.28 14.19
C ASP A 335 -15.03 19.97 15.45
N CYS A 336 -14.22 20.94 15.88
CA CYS A 336 -13.44 20.88 17.10
C CYS A 336 -13.52 22.22 17.84
N THR A 337 -13.21 22.19 19.14
CA THR A 337 -13.10 23.40 19.96
C THR A 337 -11.83 24.18 19.63
N GLU A 338 -11.75 25.43 20.10
CA GLU A 338 -10.57 26.27 19.91
C GLU A 338 -9.33 25.65 20.58
N GLU A 339 -9.49 25.14 21.80
CA GLU A 339 -8.40 24.48 22.55
C GLU A 339 -7.89 23.22 21.84
N GLU A 340 -8.80 22.37 21.35
CA GLU A 340 -8.45 21.18 20.57
C GLU A 340 -7.75 21.56 19.25
N SER A 341 -8.21 22.62 18.58
CA SER A 341 -7.60 23.12 17.34
C SER A 341 -6.15 23.59 17.58
N LEU A 342 -5.93 24.35 18.67
CA LEU A 342 -4.61 24.84 19.05
C LEU A 342 -3.67 23.69 19.44
N MET A 343 -4.16 22.71 20.20
CA MET A 343 -3.41 21.51 20.54
C MET A 343 -3.03 20.72 19.27
N PHE A 344 -3.98 20.54 18.36
CA PHE A 344 -3.75 19.81 17.12
C PHE A 344 -2.76 20.55 16.20
N ALA A 345 -2.80 21.89 16.16
CA ALA A 345 -1.80 22.70 15.45
C ALA A 345 -0.39 22.55 16.05
N ALA A 346 -0.27 22.51 17.39
CA ALA A 346 1.01 22.26 18.06
C ALA A 346 1.59 20.88 17.74
N LEU A 347 0.74 19.84 17.71
CA LEU A 347 1.13 18.49 17.30
C LEU A 347 1.59 18.45 15.83
N GLN A 348 0.87 19.11 14.92
CA GLN A 348 1.27 19.22 13.52
C GLN A 348 2.66 19.84 13.36
N PHE A 349 2.92 20.94 14.08
CA PHE A 349 4.23 21.58 14.09
C PHE A 349 5.32 20.63 14.60
N GLN A 350 5.07 19.92 15.70
CA GLN A 350 6.03 18.97 16.27
C GLN A 350 6.37 17.83 15.30
N VAL A 351 5.37 17.29 14.60
CA VAL A 351 5.56 16.25 13.58
C VAL A 351 6.44 16.78 12.44
N ASN A 352 6.09 17.94 11.86
CA ASN A 352 6.84 18.53 10.75
C ASN A 352 8.27 18.90 11.17
N HIS A 353 8.44 19.51 12.34
CA HIS A 353 9.77 19.84 12.87
C HIS A 353 10.63 18.60 13.05
N HIS A 354 10.07 17.48 13.53
CA HIS A 354 10.80 16.22 13.64
C HIS A 354 11.18 15.66 12.27
N VAL A 355 10.31 15.77 11.27
CA VAL A 355 10.61 15.34 9.89
C VAL A 355 11.75 16.16 9.27
N ASP A 356 11.78 17.48 9.51
CA ASP A 356 12.81 18.38 8.97
C ASP A 356 14.18 18.22 9.66
N HIS A 357 14.19 17.91 10.97
CA HIS A 357 15.41 17.85 11.79
C HIS A 357 15.94 16.44 12.00
N THR A 358 15.18 15.41 11.62
CA THR A 358 15.72 14.05 11.49
C THR A 358 16.38 13.96 10.12
N PRO A 359 17.68 13.69 9.99
CA PRO A 359 18.31 13.58 8.68
C PRO A 359 17.58 12.52 7.85
N GLN A 360 16.82 12.99 6.86
CA GLN A 360 16.26 12.18 5.79
C GLN A 360 17.44 11.63 4.98
N GLY A 361 17.92 10.44 5.35
CA GLY A 361 19.11 9.86 4.72
C GLY A 361 19.64 8.54 5.32
N ALA A 362 18.94 7.91 6.28
CA ALA A 362 19.29 6.54 6.73
C ALA A 362 18.52 5.45 5.95
N ALA A 363 17.84 5.82 4.86
CA ALA A 363 17.23 4.90 3.92
C ALA A 363 17.71 5.25 2.51
N VAL A 364 18.63 4.41 2.00
CA VAL A 364 18.98 4.25 0.58
C VAL A 364 19.72 5.43 -0.08
N ASP A 365 20.95 5.73 0.37
CA ASP A 365 22.10 5.87 -0.53
C ASP A 365 23.39 5.72 0.29
N SER A 366 24.05 4.58 0.14
CA SER A 366 25.42 4.37 0.63
C SER A 366 26.31 4.05 -0.56
N GLY A 367 26.19 4.84 -1.62
CA GLY A 367 27.27 5.03 -2.57
C GLY A 367 28.46 5.65 -1.83
N ILE A 368 29.44 4.80 -1.50
CA ILE A 368 30.76 5.23 -1.03
C ILE A 368 31.44 5.95 -2.19
N GLU A 369 31.34 7.28 -2.24
CA GLU A 369 32.35 8.09 -2.91
C GLU A 369 33.41 8.49 -1.87
N THR A 370 34.53 7.79 -1.98
CA THR A 370 35.81 8.10 -1.36
C THR A 370 36.24 9.53 -1.67
N SER A 371 36.21 10.43 -0.68
CA SER A 371 37.18 11.54 -0.59
C SER A 371 37.08 12.31 0.73
N SER A 372 37.87 11.87 1.72
CA SER A 372 38.46 12.80 2.69
C SER A 372 39.65 12.10 3.34
N GLN A 373 40.80 12.25 2.70
CA GLN A 373 42.11 12.16 3.33
C GLN A 373 42.11 13.07 4.55
N GLU A 374 42.20 12.51 5.76
CA GLU A 374 42.89 13.11 6.93
C GLU A 374 42.76 12.25 8.21
N ASN A 375 41.90 11.21 8.26
CA ASN A 375 41.73 10.37 9.47
C ASN A 375 42.45 9.00 9.45
N ASP A 376 43.11 8.59 8.36
CA ASP A 376 43.75 7.25 8.27
C ASP A 376 44.96 7.04 9.20
N ASN A 377 45.57 8.12 9.72
CA ASN A 377 46.82 8.00 10.48
C ASN A 377 46.59 7.65 11.97
N GLU A 378 45.42 7.91 12.55
CA GLU A 378 45.17 7.62 13.97
C GLU A 378 44.73 6.16 14.18
N ASP A 379 43.94 5.61 13.25
CA ASP A 379 43.41 4.24 13.33
C ASP A 379 44.49 3.17 13.05
N GLU A 380 45.48 3.44 12.18
CA GLU A 380 46.61 2.52 11.96
C GLU A 380 47.54 2.44 13.19
N ILE A 381 47.71 3.54 13.92
CA ILE A 381 48.57 3.59 15.12
C ILE A 381 47.92 2.80 16.27
N ASP A 382 46.61 2.96 16.50
CA ASP A 382 45.88 2.23 17.53
C ASP A 382 45.75 0.73 17.21
N SER A 383 45.60 0.38 15.92
CA SER A 383 45.64 -1.01 15.47
C SER A 383 47.02 -1.64 15.69
N ALA A 384 48.10 -0.93 15.35
CA ALA A 384 49.48 -1.40 15.56
C ALA A 384 49.84 -1.51 17.05
N LEU A 385 49.32 -0.62 17.89
CA LEU A 385 49.50 -0.66 19.36
C LEU A 385 48.79 -1.87 19.99
N LYS A 386 47.58 -2.22 19.54
CA LYS A 386 46.88 -3.44 19.99
C LYS A 386 47.58 -4.72 19.53
N GLU A 387 48.10 -4.76 18.32
CA GLU A 387 48.86 -5.91 17.80
C GLU A 387 50.18 -6.11 18.57
N LEU A 388 50.87 -5.02 18.92
CA LEU A 388 52.06 -5.06 19.77
C LEU A 388 51.72 -5.48 21.21
N GLN A 389 50.58 -5.05 21.76
CA GLN A 389 50.13 -5.46 23.09
C GLN A 389 49.84 -6.98 23.15
N ILE A 390 49.25 -7.54 22.09
CA ILE A 390 49.02 -8.99 21.95
C ILE A 390 50.32 -9.79 21.82
N THR A 391 51.38 -9.17 21.28
CA THR A 391 52.69 -9.83 21.09
C THR A 391 53.59 -9.73 22.33
N LEU A 392 53.42 -8.69 23.16
CA LEU A 392 54.23 -8.42 24.35
C LEU A 392 53.65 -9.02 25.64
N GLU A 393 52.33 -9.19 25.74
CA GLU A 393 51.68 -9.90 26.84
C GLU A 393 51.63 -11.41 26.53
N GLY A 394 52.73 -12.11 26.84
CA GLY A 394 52.72 -13.57 26.89
C GLY A 394 51.64 -14.08 27.86
N PRO A 395 50.99 -15.23 27.59
CA PRO A 395 49.77 -15.63 28.30
C PRO A 395 50.11 -16.12 29.70
N ASP A 396 49.75 -15.34 30.72
CA ASP A 396 49.86 -15.77 32.11
C ASP A 396 48.53 -16.38 32.61
N TYR A 397 48.65 -17.65 33.03
CA TYR A 397 47.73 -18.51 33.77
C TYR A 397 46.41 -19.00 33.14
N GLY A 398 46.45 -20.30 32.79
CA GLY A 398 45.48 -21.23 33.40
C GLY A 398 44.72 -22.17 32.46
N GLY A 399 45.40 -23.17 31.90
CA GLY A 399 44.77 -24.41 31.42
C GLY A 399 44.36 -24.44 29.95
N ASP A 400 44.90 -25.45 29.25
CA ASP A 400 44.62 -25.84 27.85
C ASP A 400 45.41 -25.11 26.74
N SER A 401 46.74 -25.14 26.89
CA SER A 401 47.69 -24.98 25.80
C SER A 401 47.64 -26.17 24.84
N ARG A 402 46.66 -26.19 23.93
CA ARG A 402 46.68 -26.98 22.68
C ARG A 402 45.63 -26.45 21.71
N ASN A 403 46.03 -25.55 20.80
CA ASN A 403 45.64 -25.45 19.37
C ASN A 403 45.73 -24.01 18.84
N ILE A 404 46.91 -23.58 18.39
CA ILE A 404 47.14 -22.33 17.64
C ILE A 404 46.67 -22.45 16.16
N THR A 405 46.00 -23.54 15.79
CA THR A 405 45.51 -23.80 14.42
C THR A 405 43.99 -23.98 14.32
N ARG A 406 43.20 -23.60 15.34
CA ARG A 406 41.74 -23.61 15.23
C ARG A 406 41.27 -22.30 14.60
N ILE A 407 40.84 -22.39 13.35
CA ILE A 407 40.08 -21.33 12.67
C ILE A 407 38.85 -21.03 13.56
N PRO A 408 38.61 -19.78 13.98
CA PRO A 408 37.44 -19.43 14.76
C PRO A 408 36.17 -19.79 13.97
N GLU A 409 35.33 -20.64 14.55
CA GLU A 409 34.07 -21.07 13.93
C GLU A 409 32.90 -20.31 14.56
N LEU A 410 32.26 -19.43 13.79
CA LEU A 410 31.02 -18.79 14.21
C LEU A 410 29.87 -19.77 13.99
N SER A 411 29.14 -20.11 15.05
CA SER A 411 27.99 -21.02 14.95
C SER A 411 26.85 -20.61 15.88
N ASP A 412 25.63 -20.63 15.36
CA ASP A 412 24.44 -20.19 16.09
C ASP A 412 23.15 -20.65 15.41
N TYR A 413 22.03 -20.60 16.12
CA TYR A 413 20.72 -20.80 15.52
C TYR A 413 20.17 -19.49 14.94
N LEU A 414 20.06 -19.44 13.61
CA LEU A 414 19.49 -18.31 12.89
C LEU A 414 18.27 -18.74 12.07
N ARG A 415 17.58 -17.77 11.50
CA ARG A 415 16.45 -18.04 10.60
C ARG A 415 16.84 -17.75 9.16
N TYR A 416 16.67 -18.76 8.31
CA TYR A 416 16.94 -18.71 6.88
C TYR A 416 15.64 -18.53 6.09
N LEU A 417 15.69 -17.72 5.04
CA LEU A 417 14.65 -17.59 4.04
C LEU A 417 15.29 -17.49 2.65
N LYS A 418 14.83 -18.34 1.72
CA LYS A 418 15.11 -18.22 0.28
C LYS A 418 13.79 -18.01 -0.46
N PRO A 419 13.57 -16.86 -1.10
CA PRO A 419 12.36 -16.62 -1.87
C PRO A 419 12.25 -17.62 -3.03
N GLN A 420 11.10 -18.27 -3.20
CA GLN A 420 10.84 -19.15 -4.36
C GLN A 420 9.59 -18.64 -5.10
N ARG A 421 9.71 -18.42 -6.42
CA ARG A 421 8.71 -17.73 -7.27
C ARG A 421 7.26 -18.27 -7.19
N PHE A 422 7.06 -19.50 -6.71
CA PHE A 422 5.74 -20.15 -6.71
C PHE A 422 5.38 -20.95 -5.44
N THR A 423 6.23 -20.96 -4.39
CA THR A 423 5.86 -21.57 -3.10
C THR A 423 6.27 -20.71 -1.91
N LEU A 424 5.32 -20.39 -1.03
CA LEU A 424 5.54 -19.65 0.21
C LEU A 424 6.28 -20.55 1.22
N ARG A 425 7.59 -20.40 1.33
CA ARG A 425 8.33 -20.90 2.49
C ARG A 425 8.72 -19.68 3.33
N GLY A 426 8.14 -19.57 4.53
CA GLY A 426 8.57 -18.58 5.53
C GLY A 426 9.93 -18.90 6.12
N TYR A 427 10.43 -17.99 6.98
CA TYR A 427 11.67 -18.18 7.73
C TYR A 427 11.69 -19.52 8.47
N LYS A 428 12.72 -20.31 8.23
CA LYS A 428 12.97 -21.57 8.94
C LYS A 428 14.21 -21.46 9.79
N ARG A 429 14.13 -21.96 11.02
CA ARG A 429 15.27 -22.00 11.94
C ARG A 429 16.23 -23.11 11.51
N TYR A 430 17.50 -22.78 11.39
CA TYR A 430 18.60 -23.72 11.13
C TYR A 430 19.74 -23.42 12.08
N TYR A 431 20.62 -24.39 12.28
CA TYR A 431 21.91 -24.18 12.92
C TYR A 431 22.92 -23.78 11.84
N PHE A 432 23.42 -22.55 11.91
CA PHE A 432 24.38 -22.00 10.98
C PHE A 432 25.80 -22.25 11.51
N THR A 433 26.72 -22.59 10.62
CA THR A 433 28.15 -22.56 10.90
C THR A 433 28.86 -21.83 9.78
N TYR A 434 29.72 -20.88 10.13
CA TYR A 434 30.63 -20.24 9.20
C TYR A 434 31.93 -21.04 9.12
N ARG A 435 32.30 -21.51 7.93
CA ARG A 435 33.57 -22.19 7.65
C ARG A 435 34.02 -21.85 6.24
N ASP A 436 35.31 -21.58 6.04
CA ASP A 436 35.93 -21.41 4.72
C ASP A 436 35.19 -20.43 3.77
N LEU A 437 34.75 -19.27 4.28
CA LEU A 437 33.95 -18.27 3.55
C LEU A 437 32.57 -18.76 3.09
N HIS A 438 32.08 -19.86 3.66
CA HIS A 438 30.76 -20.42 3.41
C HIS A 438 29.86 -20.36 4.64
N LEU A 439 28.57 -20.14 4.41
CA LEU A 439 27.53 -20.42 5.39
C LEU A 439 26.97 -21.81 5.15
N HIS A 440 27.13 -22.68 6.15
CA HIS A 440 26.56 -24.01 6.16
C HIS A 440 25.38 -24.08 7.11
N LEU A 441 24.25 -24.59 6.63
CA LEU A 441 23.01 -24.69 7.39
C LEU A 441 22.67 -26.15 7.67
N PHE A 442 22.45 -26.48 8.93
CA PHE A 442 22.06 -27.80 9.43
C PHE A 442 20.72 -27.73 10.15
N LYS A 443 19.97 -28.84 10.22
CA LYS A 443 18.68 -28.84 10.92
C LYS A 443 18.85 -28.61 12.43
N ASN A 444 19.94 -29.12 12.99
CA ASN A 444 20.29 -29.01 14.40
C ASN A 444 21.82 -28.99 14.58
N ALA A 445 22.27 -28.63 15.78
CA ALA A 445 23.69 -28.55 16.11
C ALA A 445 24.42 -29.90 16.11
N GLU A 446 23.71 -31.00 16.36
CA GLU A 446 24.30 -32.35 16.40
C GLU A 446 24.68 -32.85 14.99
N GLU A 447 23.85 -32.55 13.99
CA GLU A 447 24.09 -32.88 12.58
C GLU A 447 25.29 -32.13 11.98
N SER A 448 25.62 -30.93 12.50
CA SER A 448 26.72 -30.07 12.00
C SER A 448 28.12 -30.71 12.02
N ARG A 449 28.29 -31.76 12.83
CA ARG A 449 29.56 -32.48 13.00
C ARG A 449 29.58 -33.85 12.32
N ARG A 450 28.44 -34.33 11.82
CA ARG A 450 28.28 -35.72 11.37
C ARG A 450 27.74 -35.85 9.95
N VAL A 451 27.03 -34.84 9.45
CA VAL A 451 26.27 -34.90 8.20
C VAL A 451 26.65 -33.70 7.32
N ALA A 452 26.54 -33.86 6.00
CA ALA A 452 26.70 -32.75 5.06
C ALA A 452 25.61 -31.66 5.28
N PRO A 453 25.93 -30.37 5.05
CA PRO A 453 24.97 -29.30 5.25
C PRO A 453 23.78 -29.41 4.31
N VAL A 454 22.61 -29.02 4.80
CA VAL A 454 21.37 -29.02 4.02
C VAL A 454 21.43 -27.92 2.95
N ILE A 455 22.04 -26.80 3.28
CA ILE A 455 22.25 -25.65 2.39
C ILE A 455 23.68 -25.16 2.63
N SER A 456 24.41 -24.91 1.55
CA SER A 456 25.73 -24.28 1.56
C SER A 456 25.69 -23.03 0.71
N ILE A 457 26.19 -21.92 1.23
CA ILE A 457 26.16 -20.61 0.56
C ILE A 457 27.60 -20.09 0.50
N ASN A 458 28.10 -19.86 -0.71
CA ASN A 458 29.38 -19.20 -0.92
C ASN A 458 29.20 -17.69 -0.72
N LEU A 459 29.94 -17.11 0.23
CA LEU A 459 29.86 -15.67 0.50
C LEU A 459 30.85 -14.85 -0.33
N ARG A 460 31.78 -15.47 -1.05
CA ARG A 460 32.80 -14.72 -1.78
C ARG A 460 32.17 -13.90 -2.90
N GLY A 461 32.37 -12.58 -2.87
CA GLY A 461 31.79 -11.66 -3.85
C GLY A 461 30.26 -11.54 -3.77
N CYS A 462 29.64 -11.90 -2.64
CA CYS A 462 28.24 -11.60 -2.39
C CYS A 462 28.04 -10.12 -2.02
N GLU A 463 26.88 -9.58 -2.37
CA GLU A 463 26.47 -8.27 -1.86
C GLU A 463 25.74 -8.45 -0.52
N VAL A 464 26.18 -7.72 0.50
CA VAL A 464 25.67 -7.83 1.88
C VAL A 464 24.95 -6.55 2.25
N THR A 465 23.62 -6.58 2.30
CA THR A 465 22.80 -5.41 2.65
C THR A 465 22.23 -5.56 4.08
N PRO A 466 22.36 -4.54 4.95
CA PRO A 466 21.67 -4.52 6.25
C PRO A 466 20.17 -4.30 6.09
N ASP A 467 19.36 -5.05 6.84
CA ASP A 467 17.93 -4.78 7.02
C ASP A 467 17.61 -4.79 8.52
N VAL A 468 17.86 -3.65 9.16
CA VAL A 468 17.73 -3.48 10.61
C VAL A 468 16.63 -2.48 10.92
N ASN A 469 15.78 -2.85 11.87
CA ASN A 469 14.85 -1.93 12.50
C ASN A 469 14.89 -2.14 14.01
N LEU A 470 15.61 -1.25 14.71
CA LEU A 470 15.81 -1.28 16.16
C LEU A 470 14.48 -1.23 16.92
N SER A 471 13.51 -0.45 16.43
CA SER A 471 12.19 -0.30 17.07
C SER A 471 11.36 -1.60 17.03
N GLN A 472 11.55 -2.41 15.99
CA GLN A 472 10.89 -3.69 15.77
C GLN A 472 11.70 -4.90 16.28
N GLY A 473 12.95 -4.69 16.74
CA GLY A 473 13.87 -5.79 17.01
C GLY A 473 14.14 -6.65 15.77
N LYS A 474 14.10 -6.02 14.58
CA LYS A 474 14.36 -6.69 13.30
C LYS A 474 15.86 -6.58 13.02
N TYR A 475 16.54 -7.72 12.98
CA TYR A 475 17.95 -7.81 12.65
C TYR A 475 18.14 -8.80 11.51
N ALA A 476 18.07 -8.33 10.27
CA ALA A 476 18.19 -9.17 9.08
C ALA A 476 19.37 -8.74 8.20
N ILE A 477 19.92 -9.73 7.50
CA ILE A 477 21.04 -9.61 6.56
C ILE A 477 20.54 -10.16 5.24
N ARG A 478 20.50 -9.31 4.20
CA ARG A 478 20.19 -9.73 2.84
C ARG A 478 21.50 -10.03 2.12
N LEU A 479 21.57 -11.22 1.52
CA LEU A 479 22.74 -11.72 0.81
C LEU A 479 22.34 -11.97 -0.64
N GLU A 480 22.95 -11.25 -1.57
CA GLU A 480 22.84 -11.54 -3.00
C GLU A 480 24.06 -12.35 -3.46
N VAL A 481 23.82 -13.63 -3.71
CA VAL A 481 24.88 -14.60 -3.99
C VAL A 481 24.98 -14.82 -5.49
N SER A 482 26.15 -14.50 -6.05
CA SER A 482 26.46 -14.77 -7.46
C SER A 482 26.52 -16.29 -7.72
N PRO A 483 26.01 -16.78 -8.86
CA PRO A 483 26.07 -18.20 -9.18
C PRO A 483 27.51 -18.65 -9.46
N ASP A 484 27.89 -19.82 -8.93
CA ASP A 484 29.19 -20.43 -9.19
C ASP A 484 29.35 -20.69 -10.70
N GLY A 485 30.25 -19.95 -11.36
CA GLY A 485 30.54 -20.10 -12.80
C GLY A 485 30.13 -18.93 -13.71
N GLY A 486 29.67 -17.80 -13.18
CA GLY A 486 29.57 -16.52 -13.92
C GLY A 486 28.44 -16.42 -14.96
N HIS A 487 27.65 -17.47 -15.15
CA HIS A 487 26.48 -17.48 -16.04
C HIS A 487 25.23 -17.89 -15.27
N GLY A 488 24.46 -16.90 -14.82
CA GLY A 488 23.16 -17.09 -14.17
C GLY A 488 22.67 -15.82 -13.47
N THR A 489 21.42 -15.84 -13.02
CA THR A 489 20.84 -14.77 -12.18
C THR A 489 21.29 -14.93 -10.73
N ASN A 490 21.60 -13.82 -10.04
CA ASN A 490 21.94 -13.82 -8.62
C ASN A 490 20.84 -14.50 -7.77
N SER A 491 21.26 -15.27 -6.77
CA SER A 491 20.37 -15.90 -5.80
C SER A 491 20.28 -15.05 -4.55
N GLU A 492 19.10 -14.52 -4.27
CA GLU A 492 18.82 -13.78 -3.05
C GLU A 492 18.53 -14.71 -1.87
N VAL A 493 19.13 -14.42 -0.71
CA VAL A 493 18.94 -15.14 0.55
C VAL A 493 18.85 -14.15 1.70
N TRP A 494 18.01 -14.49 2.69
CA TRP A 494 17.82 -13.69 3.89
C TRP A 494 18.20 -14.49 5.13
N VAL A 495 19.02 -13.87 5.99
CA VAL A 495 19.44 -14.40 7.29
C VAL A 495 18.96 -13.46 8.39
N ARG A 496 18.14 -13.98 9.32
CA ARG A 496 17.60 -13.18 10.43
C ARG A 496 18.16 -13.65 11.77
N CYS A 497 18.68 -12.69 12.52
CA CYS A 497 19.25 -12.81 13.86
C CYS A 497 18.20 -12.48 14.93
N GLU A 498 18.45 -12.91 16.17
CA GLU A 498 17.58 -12.75 17.33
C GLU A 498 17.91 -11.49 18.15
N ASN A 499 19.17 -11.08 18.21
CA ASN A 499 19.61 -9.93 18.99
C ASN A 499 20.73 -9.12 18.29
N GLU A 500 21.02 -7.94 18.84
CA GLU A 500 21.96 -6.96 18.31
C GLU A 500 23.40 -7.51 18.26
N GLN A 501 23.84 -8.20 19.31
CA GLN A 501 25.17 -8.79 19.40
C GLN A 501 25.39 -9.93 18.40
N GLN A 502 24.38 -10.78 18.23
CA GLN A 502 24.39 -11.86 17.24
C GLN A 502 24.41 -11.25 15.84
N TYR A 503 23.56 -10.25 15.58
CA TYR A 503 23.55 -9.55 14.29
C TYR A 503 24.90 -8.93 13.94
N ALA A 504 25.54 -8.22 14.87
CA ALA A 504 26.82 -7.58 14.63
C ALA A 504 27.91 -8.60 14.24
N LYS A 505 27.99 -9.73 14.96
CA LYS A 505 28.91 -10.84 14.66
C LYS A 505 28.69 -11.42 13.27
N TRP A 506 27.44 -11.76 12.94
CA TRP A 506 27.12 -12.38 11.65
C TRP A 506 27.22 -11.39 10.48
N MET A 507 26.90 -10.12 10.69
CA MET A 507 27.06 -9.06 9.68
C MET A 507 28.54 -8.80 9.37
N ALA A 508 29.37 -8.64 10.39
CA ALA A 508 30.83 -8.51 10.23
C ALA A 508 31.41 -9.72 9.48
N ALA A 509 31.02 -10.93 9.88
CA ALA A 509 31.45 -12.16 9.23
C ALA A 509 31.08 -12.19 7.73
N CYS A 510 29.83 -11.84 7.38
CA CYS A 510 29.39 -11.81 5.99
C CYS A 510 30.11 -10.74 5.17
N ARG A 511 30.32 -9.54 5.72
CA ARG A 511 31.05 -8.45 5.05
C ARG A 511 32.51 -8.78 4.78
N LEU A 512 33.19 -9.41 5.74
CA LEU A 512 34.56 -9.88 5.55
C LEU A 512 34.63 -10.99 4.51
N ALA A 513 33.70 -11.95 4.57
CA ALA A 513 33.65 -13.06 3.63
C ALA A 513 33.35 -12.62 2.18
N ALA A 514 32.50 -11.61 2.01
CA ALA A 514 32.25 -10.95 0.73
C ALA A 514 33.55 -10.42 0.10
N LYS A 515 34.43 -9.84 0.92
CA LYS A 515 35.78 -9.37 0.54
C LYS A 515 36.84 -10.49 0.48
N GLY A 516 36.47 -11.74 0.73
CA GLY A 516 37.37 -12.89 0.73
C GLY A 516 38.22 -13.06 1.99
N ARG A 517 37.90 -12.34 3.08
CA ARG A 517 38.61 -12.40 4.37
C ARG A 517 37.91 -13.35 5.34
N SER A 518 38.67 -14.07 6.15
CA SER A 518 38.13 -15.06 7.10
C SER A 518 37.90 -14.46 8.49
N LEU A 519 37.28 -15.22 9.41
CA LEU A 519 37.11 -14.80 10.81
C LEU A 519 38.42 -14.69 11.60
N ALA A 520 39.53 -15.20 11.05
CA ALA A 520 40.85 -15.06 11.66
C ALA A 520 41.53 -13.71 11.32
N ASP A 521 40.88 -12.86 10.53
CA ASP A 521 41.36 -11.52 10.22
C ASP A 521 41.28 -10.62 11.46
N SER A 522 42.33 -9.86 11.74
CA SER A 522 42.41 -8.97 12.91
C SER A 522 41.33 -7.89 12.92
N SER A 523 40.76 -7.57 11.76
CA SER A 523 39.68 -6.58 11.62
C SER A 523 38.29 -7.09 12.03
N TYR A 524 38.12 -8.39 12.32
CA TYR A 524 36.80 -8.94 12.66
C TYR A 524 36.22 -8.33 13.94
N GLU A 525 36.97 -8.31 15.03
CA GLU A 525 36.47 -7.77 16.31
C GLU A 525 36.21 -6.25 16.22
N SER A 526 37.07 -5.50 15.52
CA SER A 526 36.85 -4.06 15.29
C SER A 526 35.63 -3.77 14.42
N GLU A 527 35.34 -4.60 13.42
CA GLU A 527 34.12 -4.46 12.60
C GLU A 527 32.87 -4.78 13.43
N VAL A 528 32.92 -5.79 14.30
CA VAL A 528 31.81 -6.09 15.24
C VAL A 528 31.54 -4.91 16.17
N ASP A 529 32.58 -4.35 16.78
CA ASP A 529 32.46 -3.19 17.66
C ASP A 529 31.95 -1.94 16.92
N SER A 530 32.42 -1.72 15.69
CA SER A 530 31.95 -0.62 14.83
C SER A 530 30.47 -0.75 14.49
N ILE A 531 30.01 -1.97 14.16
CA ILE A 531 28.59 -2.24 13.90
C ILE A 531 27.75 -2.02 15.17
N LEU A 532 28.22 -2.48 16.33
CA LEU A 532 27.52 -2.25 17.60
C LEU A 532 27.42 -0.75 17.94
N SER A 533 28.50 0.00 17.72
CA SER A 533 28.50 1.46 17.92
C SER A 533 27.50 2.18 17.00
N LEU A 534 27.46 1.79 15.72
CA LEU A 534 26.48 2.31 14.75
C LEU A 534 25.03 2.06 15.22
N LEU A 535 24.73 0.85 15.69
CA LEU A 535 23.40 0.48 16.18
C LEU A 535 23.03 1.25 17.46
N GLN A 536 24.01 1.59 18.30
CA GLN A 536 23.79 2.43 19.48
C GLN A 536 23.49 3.89 19.09
N MET A 537 24.21 4.45 18.12
CA MET A 537 23.97 5.83 17.63
C MET A 537 22.62 5.97 16.92
N GLN A 538 22.12 4.91 16.29
CA GLN A 538 20.80 4.88 15.65
C GLN A 538 19.62 4.74 16.63
N ARG A 539 19.88 4.64 17.95
CA ARG A 539 18.80 4.67 18.94
C ARG A 539 18.20 6.07 19.02
N PRO A 540 16.86 6.22 18.97
CA PRO A 540 16.22 7.50 19.18
C PRO A 540 16.64 8.04 20.56
N ALA A 541 17.28 9.21 20.60
CA ALA A 541 17.55 9.91 21.85
C ALA A 541 16.21 10.23 22.52
N HIS A 542 15.87 9.50 23.58
CA HIS A 542 14.65 9.75 24.32
C HIS A 542 14.83 11.07 25.08
N GLY A 543 14.06 12.10 24.71
CA GLY A 543 13.86 13.29 25.53
C GLY A 543 14.74 14.51 25.21
N VAL A 544 14.97 14.84 23.94
CA VAL A 544 15.46 16.18 23.61
C VAL A 544 14.30 17.17 23.79
N HIS A 545 14.42 18.08 24.76
CA HIS A 545 13.62 19.31 24.79
C HIS A 545 13.81 20.02 23.45
N VAL A 546 12.76 20.13 22.64
CA VAL A 546 12.80 20.88 21.38
C VAL A 546 13.05 22.34 21.75
N ASN A 547 14.27 22.83 21.52
CA ASN A 547 14.58 24.25 21.65
C ASN A 547 14.01 24.96 20.41
N ILE A 548 12.73 25.31 20.47
CA ILE A 548 12.00 25.91 19.36
C ILE A 548 12.46 27.37 19.23
N ASP A 549 13.15 27.73 18.15
CA ASP A 549 13.32 29.14 17.78
C ASP A 549 11.94 29.71 17.43
N PRO A 550 11.41 30.72 18.14
CA PRO A 550 10.13 31.35 17.81
C PRO A 550 10.08 31.89 16.38
N ARG A 551 11.22 32.13 15.74
CA ARG A 551 11.32 32.58 14.34
C ARG A 551 11.16 31.46 13.31
N ALA A 552 11.31 30.19 13.70
CA ALA A 552 11.01 29.04 12.86
C ALA A 552 9.50 28.83 12.68
N VAL A 553 8.69 29.35 13.62
CA VAL A 553 7.21 29.29 13.58
C VAL A 553 6.64 30.43 12.71
N ARG A 554 7.15 30.62 11.49
CA ARG A 554 6.68 31.69 10.59
C ARG A 554 5.31 31.41 9.97
N GLU A 555 4.87 30.15 9.95
CA GLU A 555 3.66 29.68 9.26
C GLU A 555 2.61 29.06 10.21
N ALA A 556 2.51 29.56 11.46
CA ALA A 556 1.54 29.05 12.44
C ALA A 556 0.08 29.00 11.93
N VAL A 557 -0.27 29.93 11.04
CA VAL A 557 -1.61 30.07 10.44
C VAL A 557 -1.96 28.88 9.55
N ASP A 558 -0.96 28.20 8.97
CA ASP A 558 -1.19 27.09 8.04
C ASP A 558 -1.64 25.80 8.72
N TYR A 559 -1.42 25.69 10.03
CA TYR A 559 -1.85 24.56 10.86
C TYR A 559 -3.27 24.71 11.43
N LEU A 560 -3.93 25.84 11.15
CA LEU A 560 -5.26 26.17 11.69
C LEU A 560 -6.29 26.28 10.56
N SER A 561 -7.53 25.87 10.87
CA SER A 561 -8.63 26.04 9.93
C SER A 561 -8.97 27.53 9.74
N PRO A 562 -9.48 27.94 8.56
CA PRO A 562 -9.84 29.32 8.28
C PRO A 562 -10.83 29.92 9.30
N LYS A 563 -11.77 29.11 9.81
CA LYS A 563 -12.69 29.50 10.88
C LYS A 563 -11.95 29.91 12.16
N ILE A 564 -10.99 29.09 12.61
CA ILE A 564 -10.22 29.37 13.84
C ILE A 564 -9.29 30.57 13.65
N VAL A 565 -8.65 30.69 12.49
CA VAL A 565 -7.81 31.86 12.16
C VAL A 565 -8.59 33.17 12.26
N ARG A 566 -9.84 33.20 11.75
CA ARG A 566 -10.70 34.39 11.85
C ARG A 566 -11.11 34.72 13.30
N THR A 567 -11.25 33.71 14.15
CA THR A 567 -11.56 33.91 15.57
C THR A 567 -10.37 34.49 16.33
N LEU A 568 -9.16 33.97 16.07
CA LEU A 568 -7.93 34.33 16.78
C LEU A 568 -7.31 35.65 16.29
N VAL A 569 -7.50 35.99 15.01
CA VAL A 569 -7.02 37.25 14.41
C VAL A 569 -8.23 38.06 13.94
N PRO A 570 -8.86 38.86 14.83
CA PRO A 570 -9.89 39.79 14.41
C PRO A 570 -9.26 40.80 13.47
N THR A 571 -9.76 40.90 12.23
CA THR A 571 -9.46 42.01 11.33
C THR A 571 -9.61 43.32 12.10
N ARG A 572 -8.50 44.03 12.33
CA ARG A 572 -8.54 45.43 12.77
C ARG A 572 -9.33 46.19 11.70
N GLN A 573 -10.61 46.45 11.97
CA GLN A 573 -11.34 47.46 11.23
C GLN A 573 -10.55 48.75 11.36
N SER A 574 -10.09 49.28 10.24
CA SER A 574 -9.56 50.63 10.14
C SER A 574 -10.68 51.60 10.53
N SER A 575 -10.73 51.99 11.80
CA SER A 575 -11.46 53.14 12.29
C SER A 575 -10.75 54.41 11.80
N GLY A 576 -10.85 54.69 10.50
CA GLY A 576 -10.49 55.97 9.90
C GLY A 576 -11.65 56.95 10.02
N SER A 577 -11.87 57.48 11.21
CA SER A 577 -12.74 58.64 11.43
C SER A 577 -12.18 59.84 10.67
N SER A 578 -12.67 60.12 9.46
CA SER A 578 -12.59 61.47 8.88
C SER A 578 -13.78 62.28 9.39
N LYS A 579 -13.66 62.77 10.63
CA LYS A 579 -14.46 63.91 11.09
C LYS A 579 -13.55 65.12 11.06
N HIS A 580 -13.82 65.97 10.07
CA HIS A 580 -13.35 67.35 9.99
C HIS A 580 -13.42 68.03 11.36
N MET A 581 -12.29 68.62 11.79
CA MET A 581 -12.28 69.71 12.74
C MET A 581 -11.76 70.99 12.06
N PRO A 582 -12.29 72.16 12.44
CA PRO A 582 -12.14 73.41 11.71
C PRO A 582 -10.80 74.09 12.01
N THR A 583 -10.26 74.77 11.01
CA THR A 583 -9.12 75.66 11.13
C THR A 583 -9.54 76.95 11.86
N PHE A 584 -8.84 77.26 12.96
CA PHE A 584 -8.76 78.61 13.53
C PHE A 584 -7.30 79.05 13.57
N GLY A 585 -6.98 80.06 12.75
CA GLY A 585 -6.08 81.19 13.01
C GLY A 585 -4.58 80.96 13.27
N SER A 586 -3.75 81.41 12.34
CA SER A 586 -2.96 82.66 12.48
C SER A 586 -2.58 83.19 11.10
#